data_AF-A0A4Y8VIH9-F1
#
_entry.id   AF-A0A4Y8VIH9-F1
#
_cell.length_a   1.000
_cell.length_b   1.000
_cell.length_c   1.000
_cell.angle_alpha   90.00
_cell.angle_beta   90.00
_cell.angle_gamma   90.00
#
_symmetry.space_group_name_H-M   'P 1'
#
loop_
_entity.id
_entity.type
_entity.pdbx_description
1 polymer ?
#
loop_
_entity_poly.entity_id
_entity_poly.type
_entity_poly.pdbx_seq_one_letter_code
_entity_poly.pdbx_strand_id
1 'polypeptide(L)'
;MSYEYKVVFDDTTSASKVMKEIEDSDACVRAQQPGDLYLKDQSLNSSADYDARVIYESESVLWLQVNFKSLSLYQTMLSALGDSDYRCLEDGDDDEEVPLKEAFRIKGNA
;
A
#
# COMPACT_ATOMS: atom_id res chain seq x y z
N MET A 1 -12.25 2.96 11.44
CA MET A 1 -11.01 3.76 11.49
C MET A 1 -10.05 3.10 10.54
N SER A 2 -9.60 3.84 9.53
CA SER A 2 -8.52 3.48 8.64
C SER A 2 -7.18 3.80 9.31
N TYR A 3 -6.12 3.12 8.89
CA TYR A 3 -4.74 3.44 9.26
C TYR A 3 -4.03 4.00 8.04
N GLU A 4 -3.20 5.03 8.23
CA GLU A 4 -2.53 5.73 7.15
C GLU A 4 -1.03 5.61 7.30
N TYR A 5 -0.36 5.34 6.19
CA TYR A 5 1.08 5.12 6.16
C TYR A 5 1.67 5.84 4.96
N LYS A 6 2.87 6.38 5.13
CA LYS A 6 3.65 6.97 4.05
C LYS A 6 4.74 5.99 3.64
N VAL A 7 4.76 5.60 2.37
CA VAL A 7 5.83 4.79 1.78
C VAL A 7 6.73 5.72 1.00
N VAL A 8 7.97 5.86 1.48
CA VAL A 8 8.98 6.78 0.94
C VAL A 8 10.09 5.97 0.30
N PHE A 9 10.40 6.28 -0.95
CA PHE A 9 11.48 5.65 -1.71
C PHE A 9 12.71 6.57 -1.76
N ASP A 10 13.89 5.97 -1.88
CA ASP A 10 15.15 6.71 -2.04
C ASP A 10 15.39 7.17 -3.50
N ASP A 11 14.55 6.73 -4.43
CA ASP A 11 14.60 7.07 -5.85
C ASP A 11 13.28 7.69 -6.37
N THR A 12 13.32 8.24 -7.59
CA THR A 12 12.20 8.97 -8.22
C THR A 12 11.44 8.15 -9.27
N THR A 13 11.61 6.84 -9.27
CA THR A 13 11.01 5.93 -10.26
C THR A 13 10.14 4.85 -9.61
N SER A 14 10.50 4.41 -8.41
CA SER A 14 9.88 3.31 -7.69
C SER A 14 8.40 3.57 -7.40
N ALA A 15 8.01 4.78 -6.97
CA ALA A 15 6.60 5.07 -6.68
C ALA A 15 5.70 4.85 -7.92
N SER A 16 6.13 5.36 -9.08
CA SER A 16 5.36 5.20 -10.33
C SER A 16 5.30 3.74 -10.80
N LYS A 17 6.39 2.99 -10.63
CA LYS A 17 6.46 1.56 -10.96
C LYS A 17 5.52 0.76 -10.08
N VAL A 18 5.56 0.98 -8.76
CA VAL A 18 4.68 0.33 -7.79
C VAL A 18 3.21 0.60 -8.11
N MET A 19 2.84 1.85 -8.42
CA MET A 19 1.47 2.17 -8.84
C MET A 19 1.04 1.35 -10.05
N LYS A 20 1.89 1.23 -11.07
CA LYS A 20 1.58 0.45 -12.26
C LYS A 20 1.41 -1.03 -11.96
N GLU A 21 2.32 -1.63 -11.20
CA GLU A 21 2.24 -3.06 -10.83
C GLU A 21 0.99 -3.36 -10.00
N ILE A 22 0.59 -2.45 -9.12
CA ILE A 22 -0.64 -2.58 -8.32
C ILE A 22 -1.88 -2.41 -9.21
N GLU A 23 -1.88 -1.44 -10.13
CA GLU A 23 -2.99 -1.19 -11.06
C GLU A 23 -3.25 -2.41 -11.95
N ASP A 24 -2.19 -3.07 -12.41
CA ASP A 24 -2.24 -4.29 -13.24
C ASP A 24 -2.61 -5.56 -12.44
N SER A 25 -2.73 -5.49 -11.11
CA SER A 25 -3.06 -6.64 -10.25
C SER A 25 -4.57 -6.89 -10.13
N ASP A 26 -4.96 -8.15 -9.93
CA ASP A 26 -6.36 -8.55 -9.68
C ASP A 26 -6.97 -7.93 -8.41
N ALA A 27 -6.13 -7.38 -7.52
CA ALA A 27 -6.58 -6.70 -6.31
C ALA A 27 -7.13 -5.29 -6.61
N CYS A 28 -6.69 -4.64 -7.70
CA CYS A 28 -7.14 -3.30 -8.06
C CYS A 28 -8.57 -3.35 -8.63
N VAL A 29 -9.53 -2.86 -7.85
CA VAL A 29 -10.95 -2.84 -8.25
C VAL A 29 -11.38 -1.51 -8.84
N ARG A 30 -10.59 -0.45 -8.63
CA ARG A 30 -10.83 0.87 -9.20
C ARG A 30 -9.54 1.68 -9.23
N ALA A 31 -9.24 2.27 -10.37
CA ALA A 31 -8.24 3.31 -10.53
C ALA A 31 -8.92 4.66 -10.79
N GLN A 32 -8.60 5.68 -9.99
CA GLN A 32 -9.00 7.06 -10.21
C GLN A 32 -7.77 7.88 -10.56
N GLN A 33 -7.92 8.76 -11.55
CA GLN A 33 -6.85 9.63 -11.98
C GLN A 33 -6.97 11.00 -11.31
N PRO A 34 -5.86 11.60 -10.85
CA PRO A 34 -4.49 11.07 -10.93
C PRO A 34 -4.13 10.15 -9.75
N GLY A 35 -3.63 8.95 -10.06
CA GLY A 35 -2.81 8.14 -9.15
C GLY A 35 -3.47 7.64 -7.86
N ASP A 36 -4.72 7.18 -7.92
CA ASP A 36 -5.46 6.68 -6.75
C ASP A 36 -6.04 5.28 -7.02
N LEU A 37 -5.52 4.27 -6.34
CA LEU A 37 -5.87 2.86 -6.55
C LEU A 37 -6.59 2.30 -5.33
N TYR A 38 -7.76 1.71 -5.58
CA TYR A 38 -8.59 1.08 -4.57
C TYR A 38 -8.44 -0.44 -4.68
N LEU A 39 -8.02 -1.07 -3.59
CA LEU A 39 -7.68 -2.47 -3.55
C LEU A 39 -8.68 -3.27 -2.72
N LYS A 40 -9.00 -4.48 -3.19
CA LYS A 40 -9.95 -5.37 -2.53
C LYS A 40 -9.37 -6.76 -2.34
N ASP A 41 -9.53 -7.32 -1.15
CA ASP A 41 -9.31 -8.73 -0.90
C ASP A 41 -10.66 -9.45 -0.97
N GLN A 42 -10.90 -10.13 -2.09
CA GLN A 42 -12.15 -10.86 -2.34
C GLN A 42 -12.41 -11.96 -1.30
N SER A 43 -11.37 -12.44 -0.59
CA SER A 43 -11.53 -13.47 0.44
C SER A 43 -12.07 -12.91 1.77
N LEU A 44 -11.91 -11.61 2.03
CA LEU A 44 -12.40 -10.98 3.28
C LEU A 44 -13.92 -10.82 3.31
N ASN A 45 -14.58 -10.82 2.14
CA ASN A 45 -16.00 -10.55 1.99
C ASN A 45 -16.45 -9.29 2.78
N SER A 46 -15.58 -8.28 2.85
CA SER A 46 -15.87 -7.06 3.59
C SER A 46 -16.88 -6.21 2.82
N SER A 47 -17.80 -5.56 3.53
CA SER A 47 -18.86 -4.74 2.92
C SER A 47 -18.38 -3.36 2.44
N ALA A 48 -17.11 -3.01 2.66
CA ALA A 48 -16.55 -1.74 2.21
C ALA A 48 -16.28 -1.76 0.70
N ASP A 49 -16.25 -0.59 0.06
CA ASP A 49 -15.91 -0.49 -1.36
C ASP A 49 -14.47 -0.97 -1.65
N TYR A 50 -13.58 -0.88 -0.66
CA TYR A 50 -12.17 -1.27 -0.74
C TYR A 50 -11.61 -1.58 0.66
N ASP A 51 -10.57 -2.40 0.69
CA ASP A 51 -9.90 -2.85 1.92
C ASP A 51 -8.57 -2.14 2.16
N ALA A 52 -7.92 -1.68 1.09
CA ALA A 52 -6.79 -0.76 1.14
C ALA A 52 -6.85 0.22 -0.04
N ARG A 53 -6.14 1.34 0.07
CA ARG A 53 -6.02 2.36 -0.97
C ARG A 53 -4.57 2.83 -1.06
N VAL A 54 -4.08 2.99 -2.29
CA VAL A 54 -2.73 3.50 -2.55
C VAL A 54 -2.85 4.78 -3.37
N ILE A 55 -2.22 5.84 -2.89
CA ILE A 55 -2.32 7.19 -3.47
C ILE A 55 -0.92 7.66 -3.82
N TYR A 56 -0.74 8.10 -5.06
CA TYR A 56 0.48 8.70 -5.54
C TYR A 56 0.56 10.17 -5.10
N GLU A 57 1.53 10.50 -4.24
CA GLU A 57 1.81 11.89 -3.85
C GLU A 57 2.89 12.49 -4.76
N SER A 58 3.98 11.76 -4.98
CA SER A 58 5.11 12.21 -5.80
C SER A 58 5.92 11.03 -6.33
N GLU A 59 6.95 11.33 -7.13
CA GLU A 59 7.84 10.35 -7.74
C GLU A 59 8.56 9.43 -6.74
N SER A 60 8.65 9.83 -5.47
CA SER A 60 9.29 9.08 -4.40
C SER A 60 8.36 8.79 -3.23
N VAL A 61 7.05 9.07 -3.34
CA VAL A 61 6.13 8.95 -2.22
C VAL A 61 4.78 8.36 -2.63
N LEU A 62 4.35 7.35 -1.88
CA LEU A 62 2.99 6.83 -1.88
C LEU A 62 2.37 6.96 -0.49
N TRP A 63 1.07 7.23 -0.43
CA TRP A 63 0.26 7.00 0.75
C TRP A 63 -0.45 5.66 0.65
N LEU A 64 -0.42 4.91 1.74
CA LEU A 64 -1.12 3.65 1.91
C LEU A 64 -2.16 3.81 3.03
N GLN A 65 -3.42 3.63 2.69
CA GLN A 65 -4.50 3.57 3.66
C GLN A 65 -4.99 2.13 3.80
N VAL A 66 -5.03 1.58 5.02
CA VAL A 66 -5.47 0.22 5.31
C VAL A 66 -6.73 0.23 6.16
N ASN A 67 -7.82 -0.31 5.63
CA ASN A 67 -9.09 -0.44 6.34
C ASN A 67 -9.20 -1.77 7.09
N PHE A 68 -8.73 -2.85 6.46
CA PHE A 68 -8.83 -4.21 6.97
C PHE A 68 -7.49 -4.94 6.87
N LYS A 69 -7.23 -5.81 7.85
CA LYS A 69 -6.10 -6.73 7.80
C LYS A 69 -6.28 -7.66 6.60
N SER A 70 -5.30 -7.68 5.70
CA SER A 70 -5.27 -8.59 4.55
C SER A 70 -3.85 -9.07 4.28
N LEU A 71 -3.67 -10.40 4.30
CA LEU A 71 -2.41 -11.02 3.88
C LEU A 71 -2.23 -10.93 2.36
N SER A 72 -3.34 -11.04 1.61
CA SER A 72 -3.32 -10.97 0.15
C SER A 72 -2.84 -9.59 -0.32
N LEU A 73 -3.42 -8.50 0.22
CA LEU A 73 -3.03 -7.14 -0.17
C LEU A 73 -1.61 -6.78 0.31
N TYR A 74 -1.18 -7.31 1.46
CA TYR A 74 0.22 -7.23 1.85
C TYR A 74 1.14 -7.87 0.81
N GLN A 75 0.81 -9.06 0.31
CA GLN A 75 1.60 -9.77 -0.70
C GLN A 75 1.59 -9.03 -2.04
N THR A 76 0.45 -8.45 -2.45
CA THR A 76 0.35 -7.58 -3.64
C THR A 76 1.29 -6.39 -3.51
N MET A 77 1.23 -5.67 -2.38
CA MET A 77 2.09 -4.51 -2.12
C MET A 77 3.56 -4.90 -2.09
N LEU A 78 3.91 -5.97 -1.36
CA LEU A 78 5.28 -6.47 -1.26
C LEU A 78 5.85 -6.88 -2.62
N SER A 79 5.05 -7.54 -3.45
CA SER A 79 5.46 -7.94 -4.80
C SER A 79 5.67 -6.74 -5.71
N ALA A 80 4.81 -5.72 -5.61
CA ALA A 80 4.94 -4.47 -6.38
C ALA A 80 6.17 -3.66 -5.96
N LEU A 81 6.48 -3.62 -4.66
CA LEU A 81 7.70 -3.01 -4.13
C LEU A 81 8.96 -3.72 -4.63
N GLY A 82 8.91 -5.05 -4.78
CA GLY A 82 10.04 -5.83 -5.28
C GLY A 82 11.30 -5.61 -4.44
N ASP A 83 12.41 -5.27 -5.11
CA ASP A 83 13.71 -4.99 -4.48
C ASP A 83 13.95 -3.49 -4.21
N SER A 84 12.92 -2.64 -4.33
CA SER A 84 13.08 -1.20 -4.05
C SER A 84 13.43 -0.95 -2.59
N ASP A 85 14.38 -0.05 -2.34
CA ASP A 85 14.63 0.48 -1.01
C ASP A 85 13.52 1.47 -0.63
N TYR A 86 12.86 1.24 0.52
CA TYR A 86 11.77 2.09 1.01
C TYR A 86 11.71 2.13 2.53
N ARG A 87 11.11 3.20 3.04
CA ARG A 87 10.67 3.36 4.43
C ARG A 87 9.15 3.40 4.49
N CYS A 88 8.54 2.81 5.51
CA CYS A 88 7.10 2.88 5.74
C CYS A 88 6.84 3.56 7.08
N LEU A 89 6.16 4.69 7.06
CA LEU A 89 6.01 5.61 8.20
C LEU A 89 4.55 5.66 8.63
N GLU A 90 4.27 5.39 9.90
CA GLU A 90 2.91 5.49 10.46
C GLU A 90 2.47 6.96 10.52
N ASP A 91 1.27 7.25 10.00
CA ASP A 91 0.70 8.60 9.84
C ASP A 91 1.61 9.63 9.12
N GLY A 92 2.67 9.15 8.45
CA GLY A 92 3.68 9.97 7.80
C GLY A 92 4.68 10.64 8.74
N ASP A 93 4.78 10.18 9.99
CA ASP A 93 5.79 10.65 10.94
C ASP A 93 7.16 10.01 10.65
N ASP A 94 8.17 10.84 10.40
CA ASP A 94 9.53 10.40 10.08
C ASP A 94 10.19 9.62 11.23
N ASP A 95 9.71 9.81 12.47
CA ASP A 95 10.19 9.12 13.68
C ASP A 95 9.45 7.78 13.93
N GLU A 96 8.34 7.49 13.23
CA GLU A 96 7.52 6.29 13.41
C GLU A 96 7.61 5.33 12.22
N GLU A 97 8.82 4.81 11.96
CA GLU A 97 9.02 3.79 10.93
C GLU A 97 8.56 2.40 11.38
N VAL A 98 7.71 1.77 10.57
CA VAL A 98 7.13 0.46 10.82
C VAL A 98 7.40 -0.51 9.66
N PRO A 99 7.53 -1.83 9.91
CA PRO A 99 7.55 -2.81 8.84
C PRO A 99 6.24 -2.81 8.04
N LEU A 100 6.30 -2.99 6.72
CA LEU A 100 5.10 -3.02 5.86
C LEU A 100 4.02 -4.02 6.33
N LYS A 101 4.44 -5.18 6.87
CA LYS A 101 3.51 -6.17 7.44
C LYS A 101 2.63 -5.59 8.57
N GLU A 102 3.18 -4.65 9.34
CA GLU A 102 2.50 -4.00 10.46
C GLU A 102 1.49 -2.97 9.95
N ALA A 103 1.80 -2.28 8.85
CA ALA A 103 0.85 -1.42 8.15
C ALA A 103 -0.41 -2.20 7.69
N PHE A 104 -0.24 -3.46 7.26
CA PHE A 104 -1.35 -4.38 6.96
C PHE A 104 -1.94 -5.09 8.18
N ARG A 105 -1.53 -4.70 9.40
CA ARG A 105 -1.99 -5.23 10.70
C ARG A 105 -1.75 -6.73 10.88
N ILE A 106 -0.70 -7.26 10.25
CA ILE A 106 -0.32 -8.66 10.33
C ILE A 106 0.64 -8.84 11.50
N LYS A 107 0.16 -9.47 12.57
CA LYS A 107 0.98 -9.84 13.74
C LYS A 107 1.74 -11.15 13.48
N GLY A 108 3.05 -11.15 13.75
CA GLY A 108 3.91 -12.35 13.73
C GLY A 108 5.30 -12.08 13.17
N ASN A 109 6.30 -12.85 13.64
CA ASN A 109 7.60 -12.93 13.01
C ASN A 109 7.52 -13.89 11.81
N ALA A 110 8.23 -13.54 10.74
CA ALA A 110 8.56 -14.48 9.67
C ALA A 110 9.33 -15.68 10.22
#